data_AF-A0A2X0PDW6-F1
#
_entry.id   AF-A0A2X0PDW6-F1
#
_cell.length_a   1.000
_cell.length_b   1.000
_cell.length_c   1.000
_cell.angle_alpha   90.00
_cell.angle_beta   90.00
_cell.angle_gamma   90.00
#
_symmetry.space_group_name_H-M   'P 1'
#
loop_
_entity.id
_entity.type
_entity.pdbx_description
1 polymer ?
#
loop_
_entity_poly.entity_id
_entity_poly.type
_entity_poly.pdbx_seq_one_letter_code
_entity_poly.pdbx_strand_id
1 'polypeptide(L)' 'MYKYCALNHHKFLWFKTFEDMAKHFSVTESYLKFWLNKDEPLNGWFIREVKYGSELE' A
#
# COMPACT_ATOMS: atom_id res chain seq x y z
N MET A 1 5.42 -1.87 13.31
CA MET A 1 4.59 -2.79 12.50
C MET A 1 4.36 -2.13 11.15
N TYR A 2 4.74 -2.80 10.06
CA TYR A 2 4.46 -2.31 8.71
C TYR A 2 2.97 -2.48 8.43
N LYS A 3 2.27 -1.38 8.13
CA LYS A 3 0.81 -1.37 7.98
C LYS A 3 0.36 -1.33 6.53
N TYR A 4 1.25 -0.96 5.61
CA TYR A 4 0.88 -0.75 4.22
C TYR A 4 1.86 -1.48 3.32
N CYS A 5 1.36 -2.07 2.24
CA CYS A 5 2.20 -2.66 1.22
C CYS A 5 1.76 -2.25 -0.18
N ALA A 6 2.72 -2.23 -1.09
CA ALA A 6 2.48 -2.13 -2.51
C ALA A 6 3.09 -3.34 -3.20
N LEU A 7 2.33 -3.97 -4.09
CA LEU A 7 2.79 -5.13 -4.85
C LEU A 7 2.48 -4.98 -6.34
N ASN A 8 3.37 -5.51 -7.16
CA ASN A 8 3.12 -5.73 -8.58
C ASN A 8 3.65 -7.12 -8.98
N HIS A 9 3.61 -7.44 -10.28
CA HIS A 9 4.07 -8.74 -10.78
C HIS A 9 5.54 -9.08 -10.46
N HIS A 10 6.37 -8.11 -10.07
CA HIS A 10 7.81 -8.28 -9.89
C HIS A 10 8.32 -7.99 -8.48
N LYS A 11 7.61 -7.19 -7.69
CA LYS A 11 8.11 -6.60 -6.45
C LYS A 11 7.02 -6.48 -5.41
N PHE A 12 7.45 -6.62 -4.15
CA PHE A 12 6.63 -6.37 -2.97
C PHE A 12 7.37 -5.37 -2.08
N LEU A 13 6.70 -4.28 -1.70
CA LEU A 13 7.25 -3.20 -0.89
C LEU A 13 6.41 -3.00 0.37
N TRP A 14 7.09 -2.80 1.50
CA TRP A 14 6.46 -2.51 2.80
C TRP A 14 6.71 -1.07 3.22
N PHE A 15 5.68 -0.45 3.78
CA PHE A 15 5.74 0.93 4.27
C PHE A 15 5.21 0.99 5.71
N LYS A 16 5.90 1.80 6.53
CA LYS A 16 5.55 1.98 7.94
C LYS A 16 4.40 2.97 8.08
N THR A 17 4.44 4.06 7.31
CA THR A 17 3.38 5.08 7.27
C THR A 17 2.80 5.19 5.85
N PHE A 18 1.64 5.82 5.77
CA PHE A 18 1.00 6.11 4.49
C PHE A 18 1.71 7.24 3.74
N GLU A 19 2.27 8.19 4.49
CA GLU A 19 3.12 9.27 3.98
C GLU A 19 4.36 8.74 3.26
N ASP A 20 5.06 7.75 3.85
CA ASP A 20 6.24 7.12 3.23
C ASP A 20 5.89 6.51 1.86
N MET A 21 4.74 5.87 1.78
CA MET A 21 4.23 5.26 0.55
C MET A 21 3.87 6.33 -0.49
N ALA A 22 3.17 7.39 -0.08
CA ALA A 22 2.79 8.50 -0.95
C ALA A 22 4.03 9.19 -1.55
N LYS A 23 5.06 9.41 -0.72
CA LYS A 23 6.35 9.95 -1.14
C LYS A 23 7.07 9.03 -2.12
N HIS A 24 7.03 7.71 -1.93
CA HIS A 24 7.64 6.75 -2.86
C HIS A 24 7.01 6.80 -4.26
N PHE A 25 5.69 6.96 -4.32
CA PHE A 25 4.96 7.05 -5.59
C PHE A 25 4.84 8.47 -6.15
N SER A 26 5.40 9.48 -5.47
CA SER A 26 5.26 10.90 -5.84
C SER A 26 3.81 11.36 -6.01
N VAL A 27 2.92 10.90 -5.13
CA VAL A 27 1.49 11.25 -5.12
C VAL A 27 1.07 11.79 -3.76
N THR A 28 -0.12 12.38 -3.67
CA THR A 28 -0.67 12.78 -2.37
C THR A 28 -1.21 11.58 -1.61
N GLU A 29 -1.24 11.66 -0.27
CA GLU A 29 -1.92 10.65 0.54
C GLU A 29 -3.40 10.52 0.17
N SER A 30 -4.11 11.62 -0.09
CA SER A 30 -5.52 11.57 -0.47
C SER A 30 -5.75 10.76 -1.75
N TYR A 31 -4.87 10.93 -2.74
CA TYR A 31 -4.92 10.16 -3.96
C TYR A 31 -4.58 8.69 -3.72
N LEU A 32 -3.55 8.42 -2.91
CA LEU A 32 -3.17 7.05 -2.57
C LEU A 32 -4.28 6.32 -1.79
N LYS A 33 -5.02 7.00 -0.90
CA LYS A 33 -6.17 6.44 -0.16
C LYS A 33 -7.30 6.02 -1.10
N PHE A 34 -7.47 6.71 -2.22
CA PHE A 34 -8.45 6.33 -3.24
C PHE A 34 -8.13 4.98 -3.89
N TRP A 35 -6.86 4.56 -3.92
CA TRP A 35 -6.42 3.28 -4.48
C TRP A 35 -6.28 2.17 -3.44
N LEU A 36 -6.39 2.50 -2.16
CA LEU A 36 -6.23 1.55 -1.08
C LEU A 36 -7.28 0.44 -1.17
N ASN A 37 -6.82 -0.82 -1.14
CA ASN A 37 -7.64 -2.02 -1.21
C ASN A 37 -8.53 -2.15 -2.45
N LYS A 38 -8.27 -1.38 -3.51
CA LYS A 38 -8.92 -1.61 -4.81
C LYS A 38 -8.32 -2.80 -5.52
N ASP A 39 -9.14 -3.41 -6.37
CA ASP A 39 -8.70 -4.47 -7.29
C ASP A 39 -8.18 -3.91 -8.62
N GLU A 40 -7.87 -2.61 -8.63
CA GLU A 40 -7.23 -1.90 -9.74
C GLU A 40 -5.86 -1.36 -9.30
N PRO A 41 -4.84 -1.46 -10.16
CA PRO A 41 -3.50 -1.01 -9.82
C PRO A 41 -3.30 0.50 -10.07
N LEU A 42 -2.64 1.17 -9.11
CA LEU A 42 -2.04 2.49 -9.32
C LEU A 42 -0.70 2.34 -10.05
N ASN A 43 -0.60 2.76 -11.32
CA ASN A 43 0.64 2.67 -12.10
C ASN A 43 1.25 1.25 -12.11
N GLY A 44 0.40 0.21 -12.15
CA GLY A 44 0.83 -1.19 -12.09
C GLY A 44 1.07 -1.74 -10.68
N TRP A 45 0.80 -0.96 -9.63
CA TRP A 45 0.93 -1.37 -8.23
C TRP A 45 -0.43 -1.49 -7.54
N PHE A 46 -0.70 -2.65 -6.95
CA PHE A 46 -1.79 -2.83 -6.00
C PHE A 46 -1.36 -2.32 -4.64
N ILE A 47 -2.23 -1.60 -3.96
CA ILE A 47 -1.95 -1.00 -2.67
C ILE A 47 -2.89 -1.58 -1.63
N ARG A 48 -2.33 -2.15 -0.56
CA ARG A 48 -3.11 -2.80 0.50
C ARG A 48 -2.72 -2.24 1.87
N GLU A 49 -3.72 -2.11 2.73
CA GLU A 49 -3.50 -1.97 4.16
C GLU A 49 -3.52 -3.35 4.80
N VAL A 50 -2.45 -3.70 5.52
CA VAL A 50 -2.32 -4.96 6.23
C VAL A 50 -2.57 -4.69 7.71
N LYS A 51 -3.72 -5.18 8.19
CA LYS A 51 -4.03 -5.22 9.62
C LYS A 51 -3.36 -6.44 10.23
N TYR A 52 -2.28 -6.21 10.96
CA TYR A 52 -1.45 -7.26 11.55
C TYR A 52 -2.06 -7.90 12.83
N GLY A 53 -3.38 -8.16 12.87
CA GLY A 53 -3.99 -8.65 14.11
C GLY A 53 -5.41 -9.16 14.04
N SER A 54 -5.67 -10.25 13.31
CA SER A 54 -6.85 -11.08 13.64
C SER A 54 -6.81 -12.55 13.20
N GLU A 55 -5.89 -13.00 12.35
CA GLU A 55 -5.94 -14.40 11.82
C GLU A 55 -4.56 -15.09 11.70
N LEU A 56 -3.61 -14.75 12.56
CA LEU A 56 -2.36 -15.52 12.72
C LEU A 56 -2.13 -15.84 14.21
N GLU A 57 -3.17 -16.37 14.86
CA GLU A 57 -3.05 -17.29 15.99
C GLU A 57 -3.43 -18.70 15.53
#